data_AF-A0A3M1EX65-F1
#
_entry.id   AF-A0A3M1EX65-F1
#
_cell.length_a   1.000
_cell.length_b   1.000
_cell.length_c   1.000
_cell.angle_alpha   90.00
_cell.angle_beta   90.00
_cell.angle_gamma   90.00
#
_symmetry.space_group_name_H-M   'P 1'
#
loop_
_entity.id
_entity.type
_entity.pdbx_description
1 polymer ?
#
loop_
_entity_poly.entity_id
_entity_poly.type
_entity_poly.pdbx_seq_one_letter_code
_entity_poly.pdbx_strand_id
1 'polypeptide(L)'
;MITFRSGSTEGERWWWHRLAGISFRTDREIEALSPFRRGTPSSPPTAARMEDSSSGGMPESGGTSDTLAPSVPSMEGEHPIYRGPGFVGGRLRHVEAWTYAGGTILELGEAGRFAVSFDGREILLLHPGREGKLSPLVIEGLLGPALTIALARREIWTLHASAAALGRRVLLFAGRSGVGKSTLAATLPPPWRRVADDVVPFSVARGQGWVHPHFPQLKLPPTAQYPFDAPEQLELGEIHLLVPSSDEIAIEPVPPAEGVTSLVSHTVAARLFDPLLLKRHLALCTELAVSHHVRRLRFPHDPARLPEVAARLAAIV
;
A
#
# COMPACT_ATOMS: atom_id res chain seq x y z
N MET A 1 5.05 -13.06 -4.51
CA MET A 1 5.94 -12.58 -3.43
C MET A 1 6.48 -11.22 -3.86
N ILE A 2 6.73 -10.32 -2.91
CA ILE A 2 7.42 -9.04 -3.15
C ILE A 2 8.72 -9.05 -2.33
N THR A 3 9.81 -8.58 -2.94
CA THR A 3 11.13 -8.47 -2.33
C THR A 3 11.51 -7.00 -2.27
N PHE A 4 11.80 -6.47 -1.09
CA PHE A 4 12.44 -5.18 -0.94
C PHE A 4 13.94 -5.36 -0.72
N ARG A 5 14.75 -4.63 -1.48
CA ARG A 5 16.20 -4.54 -1.27
C ARG A 5 16.60 -3.10 -1.03
N SER A 6 17.37 -2.91 0.02
CA SER A 6 17.98 -1.64 0.39
C SER A 6 19.42 -1.52 -0.11
N GLY A 7 19.99 -2.57 -0.72
CA GLY A 7 21.41 -2.59 -1.09
C GLY A 7 22.34 -2.77 0.11
N SER A 8 21.82 -3.34 1.21
CA SER A 8 22.60 -3.65 2.39
C SER A 8 23.66 -4.71 2.09
N THR A 9 24.88 -4.49 2.57
CA THR A 9 25.93 -5.51 2.68
C THR A 9 25.83 -6.31 3.97
N GLU A 10 24.84 -6.01 4.85
CA GLU A 10 24.49 -6.88 5.98
C GLU A 10 24.09 -8.25 5.44
N GLY A 11 25.10 -9.12 5.39
CA GLY A 11 25.02 -10.43 4.81
C GLY A 11 23.89 -11.26 5.41
N GLU A 12 23.27 -12.00 4.52
CA GLU A 12 22.68 -13.30 4.81
C GLU A 12 21.44 -13.38 5.71
N ARG A 13 20.69 -12.29 5.98
CA ARG A 13 19.42 -12.41 6.70
C ARG A 13 18.27 -11.74 5.97
N TRP A 14 17.24 -12.52 5.69
CA TRP A 14 15.97 -12.06 5.13
C TRP A 14 14.91 -12.09 6.21
N TRP A 15 14.21 -10.97 6.38
CA TRP A 15 13.03 -10.90 7.21
C TRP A 15 11.81 -11.18 6.35
N TRP A 16 10.96 -12.09 6.82
CA TRP A 16 9.78 -12.54 6.10
C TRP A 16 8.53 -12.01 6.76
N HIS A 17 7.58 -11.57 5.93
CA HIS A 17 6.33 -10.97 6.36
C HIS A 17 5.19 -11.45 5.46
N ARG A 18 3.96 -11.28 5.94
CA ARG A 18 2.76 -11.50 5.15
C ARG A 18 1.88 -10.24 5.17
N LEU A 19 1.84 -9.55 4.04
CA LEU A 19 1.18 -8.26 3.88
C LEU A 19 0.16 -8.36 2.76
N ALA A 20 -1.07 -7.92 3.00
CA ALA A 20 -2.16 -7.92 2.03
C ALA A 20 -2.32 -9.27 1.27
N GLY A 21 -2.30 -10.40 2.00
CA GLY A 21 -2.36 -11.75 1.40
C GLY A 21 -1.12 -12.16 0.58
N ILE A 22 -0.06 -11.36 0.59
CA ILE A 22 1.18 -11.55 -0.17
C ILE A 22 2.37 -11.78 0.78
N SER A 23 3.22 -12.75 0.44
CA SER A 23 4.55 -12.85 1.07
C SER A 23 5.41 -11.65 0.66
N PHE A 24 5.93 -10.95 1.66
CA PHE A 24 6.83 -9.81 1.52
C PHE A 24 8.13 -10.12 2.28
N ARG A 25 9.28 -9.78 1.71
CA ARG A 25 10.57 -9.96 2.39
C ARG A 25 11.48 -8.76 2.21
N THR A 26 12.35 -8.53 3.18
CA THR A 26 13.30 -7.41 3.19
C THR A 26 14.71 -7.93 3.48
N ASP A 27 15.72 -7.23 2.94
CA ASP A 27 17.13 -7.41 3.27
C ASP A 27 17.59 -6.54 4.47
N ARG A 28 16.63 -5.90 5.16
CA ARG A 28 16.82 -5.15 6.42
C ARG A 28 15.64 -5.34 7.37
N GLU A 29 15.90 -5.30 8.67
CA GLU A 29 14.82 -5.30 9.67
C GLU A 29 14.03 -4.00 9.59
N ILE A 30 12.71 -4.12 9.47
CA ILE A 30 11.78 -2.97 9.51
C ILE A 30 10.81 -3.19 10.68
N GLU A 31 10.95 -2.38 11.72
CA GLU A 31 10.15 -2.49 12.95
C GLU A 31 8.65 -2.37 12.71
N ALA A 32 8.24 -1.47 11.81
CA ALA A 32 6.84 -1.28 11.40
C ALA A 32 6.19 -2.55 10.80
N LEU A 33 7.00 -3.52 10.36
CA LEU A 33 6.54 -4.80 9.83
C LEU A 33 6.55 -5.94 10.86
N SER A 34 7.02 -5.68 12.09
CA SER A 34 7.09 -6.68 13.16
C SER A 34 5.75 -7.37 13.48
N PRO A 35 4.58 -6.70 13.44
CA PRO A 35 3.30 -7.37 13.71
C PRO A 35 2.92 -8.40 12.64
N PHE A 36 3.53 -8.33 11.46
CA PHE A 36 3.25 -9.20 10.32
C PHE A 36 4.39 -10.18 10.01
N ARG A 37 5.35 -10.31 10.92
CA ARG A 37 6.54 -11.16 10.76
C ARG A 37 6.17 -12.64 10.73
N ARG A 38 6.82 -13.40 9.84
CA ARG A 38 6.72 -14.85 9.73
C ARG A 38 8.07 -15.47 10.14
N GLY A 39 8.10 -16.15 11.28
CA GLY A 39 9.27 -16.88 11.75
C GLY A 39 10.48 -16.00 12.08
N THR A 40 11.64 -16.65 12.23
CA THR A 40 12.94 -16.00 12.41
C THR A 40 13.55 -15.64 11.05
N PRO A 41 14.43 -14.61 10.99
CA PRO A 41 15.10 -14.25 9.75
C PRO A 41 15.98 -15.41 9.26
N SER A 42 15.97 -15.66 7.95
CA SER A 42 16.63 -16.81 7.32
C SER A 42 17.77 -16.39 6.39
N SER A 43 18.66 -17.32 6.07
CA SER A 43 19.64 -17.13 4.99
C SER A 43 18.98 -16.83 3.63
N PRO A 44 19.68 -16.16 2.69
CA PRO A 44 19.16 -15.89 1.36
C PRO A 44 18.86 -17.21 0.66
N PRO A 45 17.74 -17.34 -0.08
CA PRO A 45 17.62 -18.46 -1.00
C PRO A 45 18.72 -18.33 -2.04
N THR A 46 19.46 -19.42 -2.25
CA THR A 46 20.51 -19.52 -3.26
C THR A 46 19.91 -19.09 -4.60
N ALA A 47 20.46 -18.05 -5.22
CA ALA A 47 20.10 -17.71 -6.59
C ALA A 47 20.38 -18.95 -7.44
N ALA A 48 19.36 -19.46 -8.14
CA ALA A 48 19.56 -20.53 -9.13
C ALA A 48 20.61 -20.01 -10.12
N ARG A 49 21.83 -20.53 -10.02
CA ARG A 49 22.88 -20.32 -11.00
C ARG A 49 22.32 -20.86 -12.32
N MET A 50 22.16 -19.99 -13.31
CA MET A 50 22.17 -20.43 -14.70
C MET A 50 23.53 -21.12 -14.89
N GLU A 51 23.51 -22.44 -14.94
CA GLU A 51 24.64 -23.23 -15.40
C GLU A 51 24.81 -22.95 -16.88
N ASP A 52 25.80 -22.13 -17.21
CA ASP A 52 26.40 -22.15 -18.54
C ASP A 52 27.73 -22.91 -18.41
N SER A 53 27.70 -24.14 -18.91
CA SER A 53 28.83 -25.05 -18.97
C SER A 53 29.74 -24.68 -20.14
N SER A 54 30.87 -24.05 -19.87
CA SER A 54 32.05 -24.21 -20.72
C SER A 54 33.33 -23.98 -19.92
N SER A 55 34.11 -25.04 -19.86
CA SER A 55 35.41 -25.23 -19.24
C SER A 55 36.52 -24.36 -19.84
N GLY A 56 37.43 -23.87 -18.99
CA GLY A 56 38.81 -23.57 -19.40
C GLY A 56 39.59 -22.60 -18.51
N GLY A 57 40.48 -23.14 -17.66
CA GLY A 57 41.81 -22.55 -17.35
C GLY A 57 41.93 -21.41 -16.32
N MET A 58 42.54 -21.74 -15.17
CA MET A 58 43.22 -20.82 -14.23
C MET A 58 44.60 -20.39 -14.81
N PRO A 59 45.33 -19.34 -14.30
CA PRO A 59 45.30 -18.86 -12.90
C PRO A 59 45.34 -17.34 -12.63
N GLU A 60 44.91 -17.04 -11.40
CA GLU A 60 45.30 -15.99 -10.44
C GLU A 60 45.92 -14.66 -10.91
N SER A 61 45.21 -13.56 -10.63
CA SER A 61 45.82 -12.33 -10.10
C SER A 61 44.79 -11.56 -9.28
N GLY A 62 45.19 -11.14 -8.07
CA GLY A 62 44.33 -10.49 -7.09
C GLY A 62 43.65 -9.21 -7.59
N GLY A 63 42.39 -9.06 -7.19
CA GLY A 63 41.59 -7.87 -7.38
C GLY A 63 40.53 -7.85 -6.30
N THR A 64 40.51 -6.76 -5.54
CA THR A 64 39.55 -6.43 -4.49
C THR A 64 38.12 -6.73 -4.92
N SER A 65 37.39 -7.47 -4.08
CA SER A 65 35.96 -7.77 -4.21
C SER A 65 35.15 -6.48 -4.17
N ASP A 66 34.96 -5.87 -5.33
CA ASP A 66 34.00 -4.79 -5.52
C ASP A 66 32.60 -5.35 -5.24
N THR A 67 31.99 -4.84 -4.19
CA THR A 67 30.68 -5.30 -3.75
C THR A 67 29.66 -4.76 -4.74
N LEU A 68 29.00 -5.65 -5.48
CA LEU A 68 27.95 -5.33 -6.45
C LEU A 68 26.83 -4.54 -5.77
N ALA A 69 26.96 -3.21 -5.76
CA ALA A 69 25.84 -2.32 -5.55
C ALA A 69 24.77 -2.67 -6.60
N PRO A 70 23.47 -2.65 -6.25
CA PRO A 70 22.42 -2.89 -7.23
C PRO A 70 22.60 -1.88 -8.37
N SER A 71 22.93 -2.39 -9.56
CA SER A 71 23.10 -1.58 -10.76
C SER A 71 21.80 -0.83 -11.03
N VAL A 72 21.87 0.50 -11.06
CA VAL A 72 20.75 1.35 -11.48
C VAL A 72 20.31 0.88 -12.86
N PRO A 73 19.00 0.63 -13.10
CA PRO A 73 18.54 0.22 -14.42
C PRO A 73 18.96 1.24 -15.48
N SER A 74 19.33 0.78 -16.68
CA SER A 74 19.60 1.65 -17.81
C SER A 74 18.36 2.50 -18.12
N MET A 75 18.51 3.82 -18.07
CA MET A 75 17.41 4.81 -18.19
C MET A 75 16.97 5.05 -19.66
N GLU A 76 17.38 4.21 -20.62
CA GLU A 76 16.98 4.33 -22.03
C GLU A 76 15.49 4.00 -22.21
N GLY A 77 14.75 4.89 -22.88
CA GLY A 77 13.31 4.72 -23.13
C GLY A 77 12.39 5.19 -21.99
N GLU A 78 12.86 6.07 -21.11
CA GLU A 78 12.05 6.62 -20.02
C GLU A 78 10.98 7.62 -20.46
N HIS A 79 9.79 7.46 -19.89
CA HIS A 79 8.68 8.39 -20.07
C HIS A 79 8.22 8.93 -18.70
N PRO A 80 8.17 10.25 -18.51
CA PRO A 80 7.68 10.84 -17.27
C PRO A 80 6.18 10.52 -17.09
N ILE A 81 5.83 10.03 -15.91
CA ILE A 81 4.45 9.79 -15.49
C ILE A 81 3.93 11.02 -14.73
N TYR A 82 4.72 11.51 -13.78
CA TYR A 82 4.33 12.58 -12.89
C TYR A 82 5.55 13.40 -12.45
N ARG A 83 5.35 14.71 -12.33
CA ARG A 83 6.28 15.64 -11.68
C ARG A 83 5.47 16.71 -10.97
N GLY A 84 5.62 16.81 -9.66
CA GLY A 84 4.93 17.84 -8.88
C GLY A 84 4.81 17.50 -7.40
N PRO A 85 3.95 18.23 -6.66
CA PRO A 85 3.80 18.01 -5.24
C PRO A 85 3.10 16.68 -4.93
N GLY A 86 3.52 16.02 -3.85
CA GLY A 86 2.91 14.81 -3.29
C GLY A 86 3.12 14.75 -1.78
N PHE A 87 2.21 14.11 -1.05
CA PHE A 87 2.29 14.02 0.40
C PHE A 87 3.05 12.76 0.83
N VAL A 88 4.21 12.92 1.47
CA VAL A 88 5.07 11.82 1.95
C VAL A 88 5.74 12.27 3.25
N GLY A 89 5.77 11.47 4.31
CA GLY A 89 6.39 11.90 5.56
C GLY A 89 5.56 12.93 6.34
N GLY A 90 4.22 12.91 6.21
CA GLY A 90 3.37 13.92 6.83
C GLY A 90 3.50 15.34 6.24
N ARG A 91 4.18 15.53 5.11
CA ARG A 91 4.43 16.84 4.49
C ARG A 91 4.31 16.78 2.97
N LEU A 92 4.05 17.94 2.36
CA LEU A 92 4.13 18.09 0.91
C LEU A 92 5.60 18.08 0.49
N ARG A 93 5.93 17.23 -0.48
CA ARG A 93 7.28 17.06 -1.04
C ARG A 93 7.19 17.03 -2.55
N HIS A 94 8.31 17.33 -3.20
CA HIS A 94 8.42 17.12 -4.64
C HIS A 94 8.50 15.62 -4.93
N VAL A 95 7.64 15.16 -5.84
CA VAL A 95 7.53 13.76 -6.24
C VAL A 95 7.66 13.68 -7.75
N GLU A 96 8.50 12.78 -8.20
CA GLU A 96 8.64 12.44 -9.61
C GLU A 96 8.48 10.94 -9.82
N ALA A 97 7.89 10.56 -10.96
CA ALA A 97 7.75 9.18 -11.36
C ALA A 97 7.99 9.03 -12.87
N TRP A 98 8.71 7.98 -13.24
CA TRP A 98 9.01 7.62 -14.63
C TRP A 98 8.70 6.16 -14.86
N THR A 99 8.22 5.84 -16.06
CA THR A 99 8.15 4.45 -16.52
C THR A 99 9.31 4.16 -17.45
N TYR A 100 9.82 2.94 -17.37
CA TYR A 100 10.87 2.39 -18.23
C TYR A 100 10.58 0.90 -18.47
N ALA A 101 11.36 0.24 -19.34
CA ALA A 101 11.14 -1.16 -19.70
C ALA A 101 11.10 -2.12 -18.48
N GLY A 102 11.87 -1.84 -17.43
CA GLY A 102 11.92 -2.66 -16.22
C GLY A 102 10.88 -2.31 -15.16
N GLY A 103 10.09 -1.24 -15.33
CA GLY A 103 9.01 -0.87 -14.40
C GLY A 103 8.85 0.63 -14.16
N THR A 104 8.89 1.04 -12.90
CA THR A 104 8.66 2.43 -12.47
C THR A 104 9.77 2.90 -11.53
N ILE A 105 10.30 4.09 -11.78
CA ILE A 105 11.19 4.80 -10.84
C ILE A 105 10.37 5.87 -10.13
N LEU A 106 10.51 5.95 -8.80
CA LEU A 106 9.90 6.95 -7.94
C LEU A 106 11.01 7.76 -7.26
N GLU A 107 10.94 9.08 -7.35
CA GLU A 107 11.76 9.99 -6.55
C GLU A 107 10.86 10.74 -5.59
N LEU A 108 11.07 10.49 -4.29
CA LEU A 108 10.21 10.99 -3.21
C LEU A 108 10.95 12.03 -2.35
N GLY A 109 11.83 12.81 -2.97
CA GLY A 109 12.76 13.71 -2.29
C GLY A 109 13.59 12.98 -1.23
N GLU A 110 13.61 13.50 0.00
CA GLU A 110 14.31 12.90 1.14
C GLU A 110 13.77 11.51 1.56
N ALA A 111 12.58 11.11 1.09
CA ALA A 111 12.05 9.77 1.36
C ALA A 111 12.74 8.68 0.53
N GLY A 112 13.66 9.07 -0.36
CA GLY A 112 14.47 8.18 -1.14
C GLY A 112 13.95 7.99 -2.56
N ARG A 113 14.76 7.30 -3.34
CA ARG A 113 14.46 6.95 -4.72
C ARG A 113 14.24 5.44 -4.81
N PHE A 114 13.12 5.00 -5.36
CA PHE A 114 12.75 3.60 -5.43
C PHE A 114 12.58 3.16 -6.88
N ALA A 115 13.04 1.95 -7.21
CA ALA A 115 12.64 1.27 -8.43
C ALA A 115 11.65 0.15 -8.08
N VAL A 116 10.49 0.13 -8.72
CA VAL A 116 9.49 -0.94 -8.62
C VAL A 116 9.50 -1.71 -9.94
N SER A 117 9.68 -3.02 -9.89
CA SER A 117 9.70 -3.85 -11.09
C SER A 117 8.35 -3.84 -11.81
N PHE A 118 8.36 -4.06 -13.12
CA PHE A 118 7.14 -4.06 -13.95
C PHE A 118 6.06 -5.03 -13.46
N ASP A 119 6.46 -6.17 -12.88
CA ASP A 119 5.57 -7.18 -12.30
C ASP A 119 5.25 -6.94 -10.81
N GLY A 120 5.81 -5.89 -10.21
CA GLY A 120 5.64 -5.53 -8.80
C GLY A 120 6.25 -6.53 -7.82
N ARG A 121 7.15 -7.42 -8.25
CA ARG A 121 7.80 -8.42 -7.37
C ARG A 121 9.05 -7.92 -6.69
N GLU A 122 9.64 -6.82 -7.15
CA GLU A 122 10.83 -6.24 -6.55
C GLU A 122 10.68 -4.73 -6.33
N ILE A 123 11.17 -4.27 -5.19
CA ILE A 123 11.31 -2.87 -4.83
C ILE A 123 12.77 -2.66 -4.43
N LEU A 124 13.49 -1.80 -5.13
CA LEU A 124 14.87 -1.45 -4.84
C LEU A 124 14.94 -0.02 -4.30
N LEU A 125 15.60 0.20 -3.18
CA LEU A 125 16.04 1.54 -2.77
C LEU A 125 17.30 1.88 -3.55
N LEU A 126 17.22 2.90 -4.40
CA LEU A 126 18.35 3.41 -5.18
C LEU A 126 19.13 4.41 -4.34
N HIS A 127 20.46 4.31 -4.36
CA HIS A 127 21.38 5.15 -3.59
C HIS A 127 21.08 5.14 -2.09
N PRO A 128 21.11 3.97 -1.44
CA PRO A 128 20.93 3.91 0.00
C PRO A 128 21.95 4.82 0.70
N GLY A 129 21.52 5.56 1.73
CA GLY A 129 22.46 6.25 2.61
C GLY A 129 23.48 5.25 3.20
N ARG A 130 24.66 5.73 3.58
CA ARG A 130 25.70 4.92 4.24
C ARG A 130 25.12 4.17 5.45
N GLU A 131 25.74 3.03 5.77
CA GLU A 131 25.39 2.03 6.79
C GLU A 131 24.52 2.52 7.96
N GLY A 132 23.47 1.75 8.30
CA GLY A 132 22.58 2.06 9.44
C GLY A 132 21.12 1.64 9.22
N LYS A 133 20.26 1.86 10.22
CA LYS A 133 18.82 1.64 10.11
C LYS A 133 18.21 2.55 9.04
N LEU A 134 17.19 2.07 8.33
CA LEU A 134 16.42 2.91 7.42
C LEU A 134 15.74 4.04 8.22
N SER A 135 15.79 5.27 7.71
CA SER A 135 15.11 6.38 8.36
C SER A 135 13.58 6.18 8.32
N PRO A 136 12.82 6.71 9.29
CA PRO A 136 11.36 6.63 9.28
C PRO A 136 10.75 7.16 7.97
N LEU A 137 11.33 8.21 7.40
CA LEU A 137 10.87 8.80 6.15
C LEU A 137 11.08 7.85 4.95
N VAL A 138 12.20 7.13 4.88
CA VAL A 138 12.43 6.10 3.84
C VAL A 138 11.46 4.94 4.02
N ILE A 139 11.17 4.53 5.26
CA ILE A 139 10.18 3.50 5.57
C ILE A 139 8.77 3.94 5.10
N GLU A 140 8.40 5.21 5.29
CA GLU A 140 7.15 5.77 4.76
C GLU A 140 7.10 5.78 3.24
N GLY A 141 8.21 6.14 2.57
CA GLY A 141 8.31 6.06 1.10
C GLY A 141 8.16 4.63 0.57
N LEU A 142 8.78 3.67 1.27
CA LEU A 142 8.70 2.25 0.96
C LEU A 142 7.29 1.69 1.17
N LEU A 143 6.75 1.80 2.38
CA LEU A 143 5.47 1.20 2.76
C LEU A 143 4.26 1.97 2.22
N GLY A 144 4.46 3.21 1.77
CA GLY A 144 3.50 4.02 1.05
C GLY A 144 3.65 3.88 -0.49
N PRO A 145 4.09 4.92 -1.22
CA PRO A 145 4.07 4.92 -2.69
C PRO A 145 4.74 3.70 -3.37
N ALA A 146 5.91 3.24 -2.89
CA ALA A 146 6.60 2.14 -3.55
C ALA A 146 5.85 0.80 -3.43
N LEU A 147 5.45 0.42 -2.22
CA LEU A 147 4.70 -0.81 -1.98
C LEU A 147 3.30 -0.76 -2.60
N THR A 148 2.64 0.40 -2.58
CA THR A 148 1.30 0.54 -3.19
C THR A 148 1.32 0.36 -4.70
N ILE A 149 2.34 0.86 -5.40
CA ILE A 149 2.52 0.56 -6.84
C ILE A 149 2.82 -0.92 -7.06
N ALA A 150 3.68 -1.52 -6.26
CA ALA A 150 4.01 -2.95 -6.37
C ALA A 150 2.77 -3.85 -6.14
N LEU A 151 1.91 -3.50 -5.19
CA LEU A 151 0.62 -4.16 -4.96
C LEU A 151 -0.35 -3.96 -6.13
N ALA A 152 -0.43 -2.74 -6.67
CA ALA A 152 -1.32 -2.42 -7.78
C ALA A 152 -0.99 -3.21 -9.05
N ARG A 153 0.30 -3.46 -9.34
CA ARG A 153 0.73 -4.38 -10.42
C ARG A 153 0.13 -5.79 -10.27
N ARG A 154 -0.14 -6.18 -9.04
CA ARG A 154 -0.68 -7.47 -8.62
C ARG A 154 -2.17 -7.41 -8.25
N GLU A 155 -2.89 -6.40 -8.75
CA GLU A 155 -4.35 -6.22 -8.59
C GLU A 155 -4.83 -6.02 -7.15
N ILE A 156 -3.91 -5.61 -6.27
CA ILE A 156 -4.25 -5.14 -4.94
C ILE A 156 -4.04 -3.63 -4.93
N TRP A 157 -5.15 -2.90 -4.85
CA TRP A 157 -5.19 -1.46 -4.90
C TRP A 157 -5.30 -0.90 -3.49
N THR A 158 -5.00 0.38 -3.30
CA THR A 158 -5.03 0.99 -1.97
C THR A 158 -5.83 2.29 -1.98
N LEU A 159 -6.75 2.42 -1.02
CA LEU A 159 -7.51 3.66 -0.79
C LEU A 159 -6.97 4.40 0.42
N HIS A 160 -6.94 5.73 0.31
CA HIS A 160 -6.79 6.63 1.43
C HIS A 160 -8.12 6.72 2.20
N ALA A 161 -8.31 5.73 3.07
CA ALA A 161 -9.54 5.49 3.80
C ALA A 161 -9.23 4.96 5.21
N SER A 162 -10.27 4.89 6.04
CA SER A 162 -10.27 4.08 7.26
C SER A 162 -11.28 2.96 7.09
N ALA A 163 -11.14 1.85 7.79
CA ALA A 163 -12.02 0.70 7.62
C ALA A 163 -12.41 0.09 8.96
N ALA A 164 -13.69 -0.31 9.06
CA ALA A 164 -14.20 -1.07 10.19
C ALA A 164 -14.97 -2.31 9.71
N ALA A 165 -14.80 -3.40 10.43
CA ALA A 165 -15.47 -4.67 10.15
C ALA A 165 -16.56 -4.95 11.18
N LEU A 166 -17.68 -5.47 10.70
CA LEU A 166 -18.72 -6.12 11.47
C LEU A 166 -18.78 -7.58 11.01
N GLY A 167 -18.22 -8.49 11.83
CA GLY A 167 -17.98 -9.87 11.43
C GLY A 167 -16.97 -9.96 10.27
N ARG A 168 -17.37 -10.57 9.14
CA ARG A 168 -16.53 -10.70 7.94
C ARG A 168 -16.70 -9.55 6.93
N ARG A 169 -17.67 -8.67 7.15
CA ARG A 169 -18.03 -7.59 6.20
C ARG A 169 -17.42 -6.27 6.65
N VAL A 170 -16.80 -5.54 5.73
CA VAL A 170 -16.05 -4.31 5.99
C VAL A 170 -16.73 -3.12 5.35
N LEU A 171 -16.83 -2.02 6.12
CA LEU A 171 -17.14 -0.69 5.61
C LEU A 171 -15.86 0.13 5.53
N LEU A 172 -15.62 0.74 4.37
CA LEU A 172 -14.55 1.70 4.14
C LEU A 172 -15.12 3.12 4.26
N PHE A 173 -14.37 4.02 4.87
CA PHE A 173 -14.71 5.42 5.02
C PHE A 173 -13.67 6.26 4.29
N ALA A 174 -14.07 6.88 3.20
CA ALA A 174 -13.21 7.73 2.37
C ALA A 174 -13.74 9.17 2.37
N GLY A 175 -12.87 10.13 2.10
CA GLY A 175 -13.22 11.54 2.14
C GLY A 175 -12.01 12.43 2.42
N ARG A 176 -12.24 13.73 2.42
CA ARG A 176 -11.20 14.75 2.63
C ARG A 176 -10.45 14.54 3.95
N SER A 177 -9.21 15.02 4.03
CA SER A 177 -8.50 15.08 5.31
C SER A 177 -9.31 15.88 6.33
N GLY A 178 -9.35 15.43 7.57
CA GLY A 178 -10.11 16.08 8.66
C GLY A 178 -11.62 15.78 8.70
N VAL A 179 -12.19 15.05 7.74
CA VAL A 179 -13.64 14.72 7.73
C VAL A 179 -14.04 13.63 8.75
N GLY A 180 -13.10 13.14 9.55
CA GLY A 180 -13.38 12.16 10.61
C GLY A 180 -13.34 10.68 10.20
N LYS A 181 -12.71 10.30 9.07
CA LYS A 181 -12.54 8.88 8.65
C LYS A 181 -12.01 7.98 9.77
N SER A 182 -10.86 8.37 10.33
CA SER A 182 -10.16 7.65 11.40
C SER A 182 -10.97 7.63 12.69
N THR A 183 -11.58 8.77 13.04
CA THR A 183 -12.45 8.91 14.21
C THR A 183 -13.62 7.96 14.10
N LEU A 184 -14.40 8.02 13.02
CA LEU A 184 -15.56 7.17 12.80
C LEU A 184 -15.20 5.69 12.91
N ALA A 185 -14.18 5.23 12.18
CA ALA A 185 -13.74 3.83 12.21
C ALA A 185 -13.29 3.37 13.60
N ALA A 186 -12.69 4.27 14.40
CA ALA A 186 -12.23 3.96 15.74
C ALA A 186 -13.34 4.00 16.81
N THR A 187 -14.42 4.75 16.57
CA THR A 187 -15.50 4.99 17.55
C THR A 187 -16.69 4.06 17.41
N LEU A 188 -16.75 3.24 16.35
CA LEU A 188 -17.84 2.26 16.22
C LEU A 188 -17.80 1.29 17.41
N PRO A 189 -18.92 1.11 18.14
CA PRO A 189 -18.97 0.29 19.33
C PRO A 189 -18.88 -1.20 18.97
N PRO A 190 -18.56 -2.10 19.93
CA PRO A 190 -18.67 -3.53 19.71
C PRO A 190 -20.04 -3.93 19.12
N PRO A 191 -20.10 -4.93 18.21
CA PRO A 191 -19.01 -5.83 17.82
C PRO A 191 -18.14 -5.30 16.65
N TRP A 192 -18.22 -4.02 16.30
CA TRP A 192 -17.35 -3.45 15.29
C TRP A 192 -15.88 -3.46 15.71
N ARG A 193 -15.00 -3.58 14.72
CA ARG A 193 -13.55 -3.51 14.90
C ARG A 193 -12.93 -2.66 13.81
N ARG A 194 -12.11 -1.67 14.17
CA ARG A 194 -11.25 -0.97 13.20
C ARG A 194 -10.24 -1.97 12.62
N VAL A 195 -10.19 -2.08 11.30
CA VAL A 195 -9.31 -3.03 10.59
C VAL A 195 -8.22 -2.36 9.76
N ALA A 196 -8.38 -1.08 9.41
CA ALA A 196 -7.34 -0.28 8.76
C ALA A 196 -7.58 1.22 9.00
N ASP A 197 -6.53 2.03 8.86
CA ASP A 197 -6.58 3.48 8.99
C ASP A 197 -5.46 4.14 8.17
N ASP A 198 -5.83 5.04 7.24
CA ASP A 198 -4.96 5.79 6.32
C ASP A 198 -4.68 5.11 4.98
N VAL A 199 -4.29 3.84 4.96
CA VAL A 199 -4.02 3.07 3.73
C VAL A 199 -4.70 1.71 3.84
N VAL A 200 -5.72 1.50 3.00
CA VAL A 200 -6.54 0.28 3.00
C VAL A 200 -6.33 -0.49 1.70
N PRO A 201 -5.59 -1.60 1.73
CA PRO A 201 -5.48 -2.47 0.56
C PRO A 201 -6.77 -3.25 0.33
N PHE A 202 -7.16 -3.34 -0.94
CA PHE A 202 -8.33 -4.07 -1.39
C PHE A 202 -8.10 -4.65 -2.79
N SER A 203 -8.86 -5.66 -3.16
CA SER A 203 -8.88 -6.24 -4.51
C SER A 203 -10.30 -6.58 -4.92
N VAL A 204 -10.56 -6.71 -6.21
CA VAL A 204 -11.82 -7.24 -6.73
C VAL A 204 -11.53 -8.51 -7.50
N ALA A 205 -12.23 -9.58 -7.18
CA ALA A 205 -12.10 -10.87 -7.85
C ALA A 205 -13.49 -11.46 -8.09
N ARG A 206 -13.79 -11.79 -9.35
CA ARG A 206 -15.10 -12.35 -9.77
C ARG A 206 -16.28 -11.47 -9.33
N GLY A 207 -16.15 -10.15 -9.43
CA GLY A 207 -17.17 -9.18 -9.02
C GLY A 207 -17.29 -8.95 -7.52
N GLN A 208 -16.52 -9.68 -6.69
CA GLN A 208 -16.52 -9.51 -5.23
C GLN A 208 -15.30 -8.70 -4.79
N GLY A 209 -15.54 -7.65 -4.00
CA GLY A 209 -14.48 -6.89 -3.34
C GLY A 209 -13.98 -7.58 -2.06
N TRP A 210 -12.68 -7.46 -1.82
CA TRP A 210 -11.98 -7.98 -0.66
C TRP A 210 -11.07 -6.92 -0.07
N VAL A 211 -11.10 -6.75 1.24
CA VAL A 211 -10.19 -5.89 2.02
C VAL A 211 -9.10 -6.77 2.61
N HIS A 212 -7.84 -6.31 2.56
CA HIS A 212 -6.69 -7.02 3.11
C HIS A 212 -6.13 -6.28 4.33
N PRO A 213 -6.64 -6.55 5.54
CA PRO A 213 -6.31 -5.78 6.74
C PRO A 213 -4.92 -6.07 7.32
N HIS A 214 -4.26 -7.16 6.91
CA HIS A 214 -2.85 -7.41 7.27
C HIS A 214 -1.92 -6.48 6.49
N PHE A 215 -1.92 -5.21 6.83
CA PHE A 215 -1.10 -4.19 6.21
C PHE A 215 -0.64 -3.18 7.27
N PRO A 216 0.63 -2.75 7.26
CA PRO A 216 1.17 -1.86 8.29
C PRO A 216 0.48 -0.51 8.29
N GLN A 217 -0.22 -0.19 9.38
CA GLN A 217 -0.86 1.09 9.59
C GLN A 217 0.10 2.00 10.35
N LEU A 218 0.91 2.80 9.66
CA LEU A 218 2.01 3.58 10.26
C LEU A 218 1.57 4.60 11.31
N LYS A 219 0.30 5.01 11.27
CA LYS A 219 -0.32 5.92 12.25
C LYS A 219 -0.86 5.21 13.50
N LEU A 220 -0.82 3.88 13.53
CA LEU A 220 -1.30 3.07 14.65
C LEU A 220 -0.12 2.44 15.41
N PRO A 221 -0.17 2.40 16.75
CA PRO A 221 0.82 1.63 17.51
C PRO A 221 0.69 0.13 17.20
N PRO A 222 1.74 -0.68 17.44
CA PRO A 222 1.72 -2.13 17.18
C PRO A 222 0.54 -2.86 17.82
N THR A 223 0.11 -2.46 19.02
CA THR A 223 -1.03 -3.04 19.75
C THR A 223 -2.40 -2.73 19.14
N ALA A 224 -2.48 -1.75 18.24
CA ALA A 224 -3.71 -1.35 17.55
C ALA A 224 -3.74 -1.82 16.08
N GLN A 225 -2.74 -2.58 15.62
CA GLN A 225 -2.74 -3.20 14.30
C GLN A 225 -3.82 -4.30 14.24
N TYR A 226 -4.29 -4.60 13.03
CA TYR A 226 -5.21 -5.72 12.85
C TYR A 226 -4.52 -7.03 13.27
N PRO A 227 -5.15 -7.88 14.11
CA PRO A 227 -4.49 -9.05 14.65
C PRO A 227 -3.99 -10.00 13.56
N PHE A 228 -2.75 -10.46 13.71
CA PHE A 228 -2.10 -11.33 12.72
C PHE A 228 -2.74 -12.72 12.62
N ASP A 229 -3.35 -13.19 13.70
CA ASP A 229 -4.10 -14.45 13.81
C ASP A 229 -5.55 -14.34 13.30
N ALA A 230 -6.02 -13.14 12.97
CA ALA A 230 -7.32 -12.93 12.34
C ALA A 230 -7.27 -13.16 10.81
N PRO A 231 -8.43 -13.29 10.12
CA PRO A 231 -8.45 -13.56 8.68
C PRO A 231 -7.68 -12.55 7.84
N GLU A 232 -6.86 -13.03 6.89
CA GLU A 232 -6.04 -12.16 6.02
C GLU A 232 -6.87 -11.37 4.99
N GLN A 233 -8.12 -11.78 4.79
CA GLN A 233 -9.08 -11.19 3.84
C GLN A 233 -10.46 -11.12 4.46
N LEU A 234 -11.09 -9.97 4.29
CA LEU A 234 -12.46 -9.69 4.70
C LEU A 234 -13.25 -9.21 3.48
N GLU A 235 -14.57 -9.41 3.49
CA GLU A 235 -15.43 -9.01 2.39
C GLU A 235 -15.63 -7.50 2.39
N LEU A 236 -15.42 -6.85 1.23
CA LEU A 236 -15.78 -5.45 1.07
C LEU A 236 -17.30 -5.33 0.97
N GLY A 237 -17.92 -4.72 1.99
CA GLY A 237 -19.34 -4.40 1.98
C GLY A 237 -19.62 -3.15 1.16
N GLU A 238 -19.26 -1.99 1.73
CA GLU A 238 -19.47 -0.68 1.11
C GLU A 238 -18.30 0.28 1.37
N ILE A 239 -18.19 1.28 0.52
CA ILE A 239 -17.28 2.43 0.57
C ILE A 239 -18.15 3.67 0.78
N HIS A 240 -18.10 4.23 1.98
CA HIS A 240 -18.80 5.44 2.35
C HIS A 240 -17.93 6.67 2.11
N LEU A 241 -18.37 7.54 1.20
CA LEU A 241 -17.87 8.89 1.00
C LEU A 241 -18.45 9.80 2.09
N LEU A 242 -17.59 10.24 3.00
CA LEU A 242 -17.97 11.05 4.14
C LEU A 242 -18.22 12.50 3.74
N VAL A 243 -19.40 13.01 4.09
CA VAL A 243 -19.82 14.39 3.85
C VAL A 243 -20.35 14.98 5.16
N PRO A 244 -19.78 16.07 5.69
CA PRO A 244 -20.31 16.72 6.88
C PRO A 244 -21.74 17.22 6.64
N SER A 245 -22.57 17.10 7.68
CA SER A 245 -23.92 17.63 7.74
C SER A 245 -24.09 18.47 9.01
N SER A 246 -25.12 19.33 9.06
CA SER A 246 -25.43 20.10 10.27
C SER A 246 -26.24 19.32 11.29
N ASP A 247 -27.10 18.39 10.84
CA ASP A 247 -28.00 17.63 11.74
C ASP A 247 -28.45 16.27 11.19
N GLU A 248 -28.36 16.08 9.87
CA GLU A 248 -28.85 14.88 9.21
C GLU A 248 -27.82 13.75 9.21
N ILE A 249 -28.28 12.54 9.55
CA ILE A 249 -27.57 11.28 9.31
C ILE A 249 -28.30 10.51 8.19
N ALA A 250 -27.67 10.45 7.02
CA ALA A 250 -28.22 9.82 5.83
C ALA A 250 -27.17 9.00 5.09
N ILE A 251 -27.61 7.86 4.53
CA ILE A 251 -26.81 7.01 3.64
C ILE A 251 -27.51 6.99 2.30
N GLU A 252 -26.85 7.49 1.26
CA GLU A 252 -27.44 7.72 -0.06
C GLU A 252 -26.60 7.03 -1.14
N PRO A 253 -27.22 6.59 -2.26
CA PRO A 253 -26.47 6.14 -3.42
C PRO A 253 -25.65 7.31 -4.02
N VAL A 254 -24.47 6.97 -4.54
CA VAL A 254 -23.63 7.90 -5.29
C VAL A 254 -23.76 7.59 -6.78
N PRO A 255 -24.00 8.59 -7.66
CA PRO A 255 -23.99 8.36 -9.10
C PRO A 255 -22.66 7.73 -9.55
N PRO A 256 -22.66 6.73 -10.45
CA PRO A 256 -21.43 6.01 -10.80
C PRO A 256 -20.27 6.91 -11.24
N ALA A 257 -20.54 7.96 -12.01
CA ALA A 257 -19.51 8.92 -12.42
C ALA A 257 -18.83 9.63 -11.23
N GLU A 258 -19.61 10.07 -10.25
CA GLU A 258 -19.09 10.66 -9.01
C GLU A 258 -18.34 9.62 -8.17
N GLY A 259 -18.83 8.37 -8.14
CA GLY A 259 -18.16 7.25 -7.50
C GLY A 259 -16.79 6.99 -8.10
N VAL A 260 -16.68 6.95 -9.43
CA VAL A 260 -15.40 6.79 -10.14
C VAL A 260 -14.45 7.94 -9.80
N THR A 261 -14.89 9.19 -9.93
CA THR A 261 -14.04 10.35 -9.62
C THR A 261 -13.53 10.30 -8.18
N SER A 262 -14.41 9.93 -7.24
CA SER A 262 -14.07 9.82 -5.82
C SER A 262 -13.10 8.67 -5.54
N LEU A 263 -13.29 7.51 -6.15
CA LEU A 263 -12.38 6.38 -6.00
C LEU A 263 -11.00 6.71 -6.58
N VAL A 264 -10.94 7.37 -7.74
CA VAL A 264 -9.68 7.83 -8.34
C VAL A 264 -8.98 8.83 -7.41
N SER A 265 -9.70 9.84 -6.90
CA SER A 265 -9.11 10.88 -6.06
C SER A 265 -8.60 10.36 -4.71
N HIS A 266 -9.21 9.29 -4.18
CA HIS A 266 -8.82 8.67 -2.92
C HIS A 266 -7.91 7.47 -3.09
N THR A 267 -7.58 7.04 -4.32
CA THR A 267 -6.61 5.96 -4.51
C THR A 267 -5.21 6.47 -4.21
N VAL A 268 -4.48 5.74 -3.37
CA VAL A 268 -3.09 6.08 -3.02
C VAL A 268 -2.21 5.88 -4.25
N ALA A 269 -1.30 6.82 -4.50
CA ALA A 269 -0.34 6.79 -5.61
C ALA A 269 -0.97 6.74 -7.02
N ALA A 270 -2.27 6.99 -7.20
CA ALA A 270 -2.92 6.94 -8.52
C ALA A 270 -2.27 7.87 -9.57
N ARG A 271 -1.75 9.02 -9.15
CA ARG A 271 -1.01 9.97 -10.01
C ARG A 271 0.33 9.42 -10.49
N LEU A 272 0.84 8.37 -9.86
CA LEU A 272 2.13 7.73 -10.15
C LEU A 272 1.96 6.45 -10.98
N PHE A 273 0.74 6.09 -11.34
CA PHE A 273 0.47 4.92 -12.19
C PHE A 273 0.87 5.20 -13.62
N ASP A 274 1.60 4.26 -14.22
CA ASP A 274 1.85 4.28 -15.65
C ASP A 274 0.55 4.09 -16.45
N PRO A 275 0.54 4.32 -17.77
CA PRO A 275 -0.68 4.23 -18.58
C PRO A 275 -1.41 2.88 -18.50
N LEU A 276 -0.68 1.77 -18.38
CA LEU A 276 -1.27 0.43 -18.29
C LEU A 276 -1.95 0.24 -16.93
N LEU A 277 -1.27 0.62 -15.85
CA LEU A 277 -1.78 0.51 -14.50
C LEU A 277 -2.97 1.45 -14.29
N LEU A 278 -2.91 2.68 -14.82
CA LEU A 278 -4.01 3.64 -14.78
C LEU A 278 -5.24 3.12 -15.53
N LYS A 279 -5.07 2.50 -16.70
CA LYS A 279 -6.18 1.88 -17.44
C LYS A 279 -6.89 0.80 -16.62
N ARG A 280 -6.13 -0.09 -15.97
CA ARG A 280 -6.67 -1.16 -15.11
C ARG A 280 -7.37 -0.58 -13.88
N HIS A 281 -6.78 0.45 -13.28
CA HIS A 281 -7.34 1.15 -12.14
C HIS A 281 -8.67 1.84 -12.46
N LEU A 282 -8.77 2.52 -13.60
CA LEU A 282 -10.02 3.16 -14.04
C LEU A 282 -11.14 2.13 -14.28
N ALA A 283 -10.81 0.97 -14.84
CA ALA A 283 -11.76 -0.13 -15.00
C ALA A 283 -12.26 -0.64 -13.64
N LEU A 284 -11.36 -0.84 -12.67
CA LEU A 284 -11.70 -1.22 -11.30
C LEU A 284 -12.61 -0.18 -10.62
N CYS A 285 -12.27 1.12 -10.72
CA CYS A 285 -13.10 2.18 -10.15
C CYS A 285 -14.50 2.20 -10.76
N THR A 286 -14.60 1.93 -12.06
CA THR A 286 -15.88 1.82 -12.77
C THR A 286 -16.68 0.62 -12.28
N GLU A 287 -16.07 -0.55 -12.16
CA GLU A 287 -16.70 -1.75 -11.64
C GLU A 287 -17.29 -1.53 -10.23
N LEU A 288 -16.49 -0.99 -9.30
CA LEU A 288 -16.93 -0.71 -7.93
C LEU A 288 -18.05 0.32 -7.85
N ALA A 289 -17.99 1.36 -8.67
CA ALA A 289 -19.02 2.40 -8.68
C ALA A 289 -20.35 1.87 -9.25
N VAL A 290 -20.30 1.01 -10.27
CA VAL A 290 -21.49 0.44 -10.92
C VAL A 290 -22.11 -0.70 -10.11
N SER A 291 -21.31 -1.49 -9.37
CA SER A 291 -21.84 -2.53 -8.48
C SER A 291 -22.43 -1.99 -7.17
N HIS A 292 -22.58 -0.67 -7.05
CA HIS A 292 -23.20 0.03 -5.92
C HIS A 292 -22.44 -0.15 -4.59
N HIS A 293 -21.15 -0.46 -4.62
CA HIS A 293 -20.33 -0.45 -3.40
C HIS A 293 -20.07 0.96 -2.88
N VAL A 294 -20.32 2.03 -3.65
CA VAL A 294 -20.02 3.41 -3.23
C VAL A 294 -21.29 4.14 -2.79
N ARG A 295 -21.28 4.64 -1.56
CA ARG A 295 -22.39 5.38 -0.95
C ARG A 295 -21.91 6.65 -0.30
N ARG A 296 -22.80 7.63 -0.13
CA ARG A 296 -22.52 8.86 0.60
C ARG A 296 -23.05 8.72 2.00
N LEU A 297 -22.19 8.96 3.00
CA LEU A 297 -22.60 9.07 4.39
C LEU A 297 -22.57 10.56 4.77
N ARG A 298 -23.76 11.15 4.91
CA ARG A 298 -23.95 12.49 5.48
C ARG A 298 -24.10 12.34 6.98
N PHE A 299 -23.33 13.06 7.78
CA PHE A 299 -23.46 13.01 9.24
C PHE A 299 -22.95 14.27 9.95
N PRO A 300 -23.50 14.63 11.12
CA PRO A 300 -23.00 15.72 11.94
C PRO A 300 -21.58 15.48 12.43
N HIS A 301 -20.74 16.51 12.39
CA HIS A 301 -19.43 16.52 13.05
C HIS A 301 -19.57 16.72 14.57
N ASP A 302 -20.40 15.89 15.20
CA ASP A 302 -20.69 15.91 16.63
C ASP A 302 -20.39 14.52 17.23
N PRO A 303 -19.37 14.39 18.09
CA PRO A 303 -19.06 13.15 18.78
C PRO A 303 -20.25 12.52 19.51
N ALA A 304 -21.17 13.33 20.04
CA ALA A 304 -22.36 12.83 20.75
C ALA A 304 -23.33 12.08 19.82
N ARG A 305 -23.28 12.34 18.51
CA ARG A 305 -24.13 11.70 17.49
C ARG A 305 -23.48 10.47 16.86
N LEU A 306 -22.21 10.17 17.12
CA LEU A 306 -21.51 8.99 16.57
C LEU A 306 -22.21 7.65 16.89
N PRO A 307 -22.82 7.42 18.07
CA PRO A 307 -23.61 6.21 18.32
C PRO A 307 -24.79 6.04 17.36
N GLU A 308 -25.44 7.14 16.96
CA GLU A 308 -26.53 7.11 15.97
C GLU A 308 -26.00 6.77 14.57
N VAL A 309 -24.86 7.34 14.18
CA VAL A 309 -24.16 6.98 12.93
C VAL A 309 -23.84 5.49 12.92
N ALA A 310 -23.30 4.96 14.02
CA ALA A 310 -22.98 3.55 14.16
C ALA A 310 -24.22 2.65 14.02
N ALA A 311 -25.34 3.03 14.65
CA ALA A 311 -26.59 2.30 14.54
C ALA A 311 -27.12 2.27 13.10
N ARG A 312 -27.02 3.39 12.37
CA ARG A 312 -27.43 3.48 10.97
C ARG A 312 -26.54 2.64 10.05
N LEU A 313 -25.23 2.61 10.29
CA LEU A 313 -24.30 1.75 9.56
C LEU A 313 -24.53 0.26 9.86
N ALA A 314 -24.87 -0.10 11.09
CA ALA A 314 -25.16 -1.49 11.46
C ALA A 314 -26.44 -2.02 10.80
N ALA A 315 -27.41 -1.16 10.50
CA ALA A 315 -28.67 -1.56 9.87
C ALA A 315 -28.56 -1.96 8.38
N ILE A 316 -27.41 -1.72 7.74
CA ILE A 316 -27.19 -1.97 6.30
C ILE A 316 -26.16 -3.08 6.01
N VAL A 317 -25.56 -3.66 7.05
CA VAL A 317 -24.56 -4.74 6.97
C VAL A 317 -25.23 -6.09 7.17
#